data_AF-A0A422QS16-F1
#
_entry.id   AF-A0A422QS16-F1
#
_cell.length_a   1.000
_cell.length_b   1.000
_cell.length_c   1.000
_cell.angle_alpha   90.00
_cell.angle_beta   90.00
_cell.angle_gamma   90.00
#
_symmetry.space_group_name_H-M   'P 1'
#
loop_
_entity.id
_entity.type
_entity.pdbx_description
1 polymer ?
#
loop_
_entity_poly.entity_id
_entity_poly.type
_entity_poly.pdbx_seq_one_letter_code
_entity_poly.pdbx_strand_id
1 'polypeptide(L)'
;MSVAALALTPQAAVAAPVVAAGSTYSVYLDRDNSNAAFYGIAAFDGISELGAWEFLPITVSESETDLGNGRSLISIQLRANGDFFPIADESGYYGIGTFGDGLDLLRSVFLYDARVSFLDSNNKLVTDSGNLVDNVGQSAPWDGFFPTADGIFHSASLGGLGILGINFDFFVSEEPVSVPEPAGVLLTGLGLMAMLATRRRRRH
;
A
#
# COMPACT_ATOMS: atom_id res chain seq x y z
N MET A 1 -58.02 10.54 -2.25
CA MET A 1 -56.81 11.34 -1.96
C MET A 1 -55.67 10.35 -1.77
N SER A 2 -54.69 10.33 -2.68
CA SER A 2 -53.56 9.41 -2.61
C SER A 2 -52.36 10.17 -2.04
N VAL A 3 -51.80 9.69 -0.94
CA VAL A 3 -50.58 10.25 -0.33
C VAL A 3 -49.39 9.62 -1.04
N ALA A 4 -48.61 10.42 -1.78
CA ALA A 4 -47.35 9.98 -2.34
C ALA A 4 -46.30 9.99 -1.22
N ALA A 5 -45.79 8.81 -0.87
CA ALA A 5 -44.64 8.69 0.00
C ALA A 5 -43.38 9.08 -0.78
N LEU A 6 -42.75 10.19 -0.40
CA LEU A 6 -41.42 10.57 -0.87
C LEU A 6 -40.41 9.58 -0.25
N ALA A 7 -39.88 8.67 -1.06
CA ALA A 7 -38.75 7.84 -0.65
C ALA A 7 -37.47 8.69 -0.67
N LEU A 8 -36.92 9.01 0.50
CA LEU A 8 -35.55 9.48 0.59
C LEU A 8 -34.63 8.29 0.29
N THR A 9 -33.96 8.33 -0.86
CA THR A 9 -32.86 7.41 -1.14
C THR A 9 -31.72 7.71 -0.17
N PRO A 10 -31.25 6.75 0.63
CA PRO A 10 -30.10 6.97 1.49
C PRO A 10 -28.88 7.27 0.60
N GLN A 11 -28.33 8.47 0.75
CA GLN A 11 -27.03 8.80 0.17
C GLN A 11 -26.01 7.95 0.92
N ALA A 12 -25.30 7.09 0.18
CA ALA A 12 -24.20 6.33 0.75
C ALA A 12 -23.22 7.33 1.37
N ALA A 13 -22.95 7.18 2.66
CA ALA A 13 -21.93 7.97 3.34
C ALA A 13 -20.59 7.56 2.71
N VAL A 14 -19.96 8.47 1.99
CA VAL A 14 -18.58 8.33 1.52
C VAL A 14 -17.69 8.67 2.71
N ALA A 15 -16.76 7.80 3.09
CA ALA A 15 -15.79 8.14 4.14
C ALA A 15 -15.09 9.46 3.81
N ALA A 16 -14.80 10.23 4.85
CA ALA A 16 -14.08 11.48 4.67
C ALA A 16 -12.63 11.16 4.23
N PRO A 17 -12.07 11.87 3.24
CA PRO A 17 -10.74 11.57 2.70
C PRO A 17 -9.65 11.51 3.78
N VAL A 18 -8.71 10.59 3.62
CA VAL A 18 -7.53 10.48 4.46
C VAL A 18 -6.43 11.42 3.96
N VAL A 19 -6.22 11.49 2.65
CA VAL A 19 -5.21 12.37 2.04
C VAL A 19 -5.81 13.73 1.65
N ALA A 20 -5.05 14.80 1.84
CA ALA A 20 -5.46 16.15 1.47
C ALA A 20 -5.52 16.29 -0.06
N ALA A 21 -6.71 16.48 -0.62
CA ALA A 21 -6.85 16.68 -2.06
C ALA A 21 -6.07 17.91 -2.54
N GLY A 22 -5.28 17.74 -3.60
CA GLY A 22 -4.41 18.76 -4.19
C GLY A 22 -3.08 18.97 -3.47
N SER A 23 -2.78 18.24 -2.39
CA SER A 23 -1.43 18.24 -1.79
C SER A 23 -0.43 17.58 -2.73
N THR A 24 0.82 18.04 -2.71
CA THR A 24 1.90 17.43 -3.49
C THR A 24 2.61 16.35 -2.70
N TYR A 25 3.02 15.29 -3.38
CA TYR A 25 3.89 14.25 -2.83
C TYR A 25 5.01 13.93 -3.84
N SER A 26 6.11 13.38 -3.33
CA SER A 26 7.27 12.99 -4.12
C SER A 26 7.27 11.50 -4.41
N VAL A 27 7.71 11.12 -5.61
CA VAL A 27 7.87 9.74 -6.06
C VAL A 27 9.32 9.54 -6.47
N TYR A 28 9.99 8.58 -5.84
CA TYR A 28 11.34 8.17 -6.18
C TYR A 28 11.32 6.80 -6.86
N LEU A 29 12.01 6.69 -7.98
CA LEU A 29 12.24 5.43 -8.67
C LEU A 29 13.65 5.42 -9.25
N ASP A 30 14.40 4.35 -9.02
CA ASP A 30 15.71 4.13 -9.61
C ASP A 30 15.92 2.66 -9.96
N ARG A 31 16.96 2.37 -10.74
CA ARG A 31 17.38 1.02 -11.14
C ARG A 31 18.89 0.92 -11.18
N ASP A 32 19.41 -0.31 -11.05
CA ASP A 32 20.84 -0.54 -11.25
C ASP A 32 21.26 -0.07 -12.66
N ASN A 33 22.38 0.64 -12.77
CA ASN A 33 22.90 1.16 -14.04
C ASN A 33 22.05 2.27 -14.71
N SER A 34 21.14 2.93 -13.99
CA SER A 34 20.57 4.19 -14.47
C SER A 34 21.63 5.30 -14.51
N ASN A 35 21.50 6.26 -15.43
CA ASN A 35 22.37 7.46 -15.40
C ASN A 35 21.80 8.55 -14.47
N ALA A 36 20.52 8.44 -14.12
CA ALA A 36 19.82 9.32 -13.20
C ALA A 36 18.57 8.60 -12.67
N ALA A 37 18.29 8.73 -11.38
CA ALA A 37 17.00 8.31 -10.82
C ALA A 37 15.86 9.20 -11.32
N PHE A 38 14.66 8.64 -11.36
CA PHE A 38 13.42 9.38 -11.52
C PHE A 38 13.02 10.03 -10.19
N TYR A 39 12.78 11.33 -10.27
CA TYR A 39 12.18 12.11 -9.19
C TYR A 39 10.94 12.79 -9.76
N GLY A 40 9.77 12.26 -9.39
CA GLY A 40 8.48 12.83 -9.72
C GLY A 40 7.92 13.64 -8.56
N ILE A 41 7.23 14.73 -8.87
CA ILE A 41 6.33 15.41 -7.93
C ILE A 41 4.95 15.32 -8.57
N ALA A 42 3.95 14.85 -7.81
CA ALA A 42 2.57 14.74 -8.26
C ALA A 42 1.62 15.33 -7.22
N ALA A 43 0.48 15.87 -7.65
CA ALA A 43 -0.61 16.27 -6.79
C ALA A 43 -1.55 15.08 -6.51
N PHE A 44 -2.12 15.03 -5.32
CA PHE A 44 -3.15 14.05 -4.98
C PHE A 44 -4.54 14.59 -5.36
N ASP A 45 -4.92 14.55 -6.63
CA ASP A 45 -6.17 15.16 -7.12
C ASP A 45 -6.99 14.27 -8.08
N GLY A 46 -6.51 13.05 -8.35
CA GLY A 46 -7.14 12.09 -9.24
C GLY A 46 -6.88 12.35 -10.72
N ILE A 47 -5.99 13.29 -11.05
CA ILE A 47 -5.59 13.61 -12.41
C ILE A 47 -4.22 12.99 -12.68
N SER A 48 -4.14 12.18 -13.72
CA SER A 48 -2.86 11.56 -14.08
C SER A 48 -1.85 12.58 -14.59
N GLU A 49 -0.65 12.57 -14.02
CA GLU A 49 0.45 13.45 -14.39
C GLU A 49 1.48 12.72 -15.26
N LEU A 50 2.08 13.45 -16.20
CA LEU A 50 3.14 12.94 -17.07
C LEU A 50 4.52 13.34 -16.53
N GLY A 51 5.34 12.35 -16.22
CA GLY A 51 6.76 12.47 -15.99
C GLY A 51 7.58 11.80 -17.09
N ALA A 52 8.90 11.94 -17.02
CA ALA A 52 9.83 11.19 -17.85
C ALA A 52 11.02 10.73 -17.01
N TRP A 53 11.34 9.45 -17.09
CA TRP A 53 12.58 8.90 -16.58
C TRP A 53 13.53 8.66 -17.75
N GLU A 54 14.52 9.53 -17.90
CA GLU A 54 15.36 9.60 -19.10
C GLU A 54 14.51 9.81 -20.37
N PHE A 55 14.37 8.77 -21.19
CA PHE A 55 13.54 8.77 -22.40
C PHE A 55 12.26 7.93 -22.26
N LEU A 56 11.97 7.42 -21.07
CA LEU A 56 10.78 6.63 -20.77
C LEU A 56 9.68 7.55 -20.22
N PRO A 57 8.60 7.81 -20.99
CA PRO A 57 7.42 8.50 -20.47
C PRO A 57 6.77 7.67 -19.36
N ILE A 58 6.51 8.32 -18.24
CA ILE A 58 5.83 7.74 -17.09
C ILE A 58 4.56 8.53 -16.85
N THR A 59 3.47 7.83 -16.59
CA THR A 59 2.24 8.42 -16.05
C THR A 59 2.15 8.06 -14.57
N VAL A 60 1.95 9.04 -13.72
CA VAL A 60 1.65 8.87 -12.30
C VAL A 60 0.16 9.15 -12.11
N SER A 61 -0.52 8.35 -11.32
CA SER A 61 -1.93 8.55 -10.99
C SER A 61 -2.22 8.00 -9.61
N GLU A 62 -3.21 8.57 -8.95
CA GLU A 62 -3.52 8.23 -7.58
C GLU A 62 -5.02 8.14 -7.33
N SER A 63 -5.37 7.40 -6.28
CA SER A 63 -6.75 7.25 -5.85
C SER A 63 -6.81 6.90 -4.37
N GLU A 64 -7.92 7.26 -3.73
CA GLU A 64 -8.29 6.76 -2.42
C GLU A 64 -9.62 6.01 -2.53
N THR A 65 -9.69 4.81 -1.97
CA THR A 65 -10.90 3.98 -1.92
C THR A 65 -11.28 3.69 -0.48
N ASP A 66 -12.51 4.03 -0.12
CA ASP A 66 -13.10 3.68 1.18
C ASP A 66 -13.33 2.15 1.27
N LEU A 67 -12.78 1.52 2.30
CA LEU A 67 -12.93 0.10 2.60
C LEU A 67 -13.93 -0.17 3.74
N GLY A 68 -14.54 0.89 4.27
CA GLY A 68 -15.49 0.87 5.38
C GLY A 68 -14.83 0.66 6.75
N ASN A 69 -15.56 1.07 7.79
CA ASN A 69 -15.14 1.01 9.20
C ASN A 69 -13.86 1.82 9.48
N GLY A 70 -13.77 3.03 8.91
CA GLY A 70 -12.61 3.92 9.11
C GLY A 70 -11.33 3.38 8.47
N ARG A 71 -11.43 2.59 7.39
CA ARG A 71 -10.30 2.05 6.63
C ARG A 71 -10.33 2.55 5.20
N SER A 72 -9.16 2.84 4.66
CA SER A 72 -8.99 3.30 3.27
C SER A 72 -7.83 2.56 2.60
N LEU A 73 -7.94 2.39 1.29
CA LEU A 73 -6.81 2.08 0.41
C LEU A 73 -6.40 3.36 -0.30
N ILE A 74 -5.15 3.78 -0.10
CA ILE A 74 -4.52 4.83 -0.89
C ILE A 74 -3.62 4.12 -1.91
N SER A 75 -3.84 4.37 -3.20
CA SER A 75 -3.09 3.73 -4.29
C SER A 75 -2.43 4.77 -5.17
N ILE A 76 -1.11 4.64 -5.37
CA ILE A 76 -0.31 5.42 -6.31
C ILE A 76 0.19 4.48 -7.39
N GLN A 77 -0.05 4.82 -8.64
CA GLN A 77 0.18 3.96 -9.79
C GLN A 77 1.08 4.67 -10.79
N LEU A 78 2.21 4.02 -11.11
CA LEU A 78 3.10 4.43 -12.19
C LEU A 78 2.85 3.51 -13.38
N ARG A 79 2.76 4.10 -14.57
CA ARG A 79 2.63 3.38 -15.84
C ARG A 79 3.62 3.91 -16.85
N ALA A 80 4.21 3.03 -17.63
CA ALA A 80 5.13 3.39 -18.71
C ALA A 80 4.76 2.67 -20.02
N ASN A 81 5.26 3.18 -21.13
CA ASN A 81 5.10 2.56 -22.46
C ASN A 81 6.28 1.64 -22.84
N GLY A 82 7.17 1.37 -21.89
CA GLY A 82 8.32 0.49 -21.99
C GLY A 82 8.67 -0.08 -20.63
N ASP A 83 9.56 -1.07 -20.61
CA ASP A 83 9.98 -1.73 -19.37
C ASP A 83 10.67 -0.72 -18.44
N PHE A 84 10.18 -0.63 -17.20
CA PHE A 84 10.84 0.13 -16.13
C PHE A 84 12.23 -0.44 -15.83
N PHE A 85 12.39 -1.75 -15.98
CA PHE A 85 13.62 -2.46 -15.68
C PHE A 85 14.06 -3.30 -16.90
N PRO A 86 14.60 -2.68 -17.98
CA PRO A 86 14.92 -3.37 -19.23
C PRO A 86 16.16 -4.27 -19.19
N ILE A 87 17.06 -4.15 -18.20
CA ILE A 87 18.30 -4.93 -18.13
C ILE A 87 18.05 -6.17 -17.27
N ALA A 88 18.34 -7.36 -17.79
CA ALA A 88 18.15 -8.62 -17.05
C ALA A 88 18.81 -8.59 -15.66
N ASP A 89 18.07 -9.11 -14.66
CA ASP A 89 18.48 -9.24 -13.26
C ASP A 89 18.78 -7.92 -12.51
N GLU A 90 18.48 -6.75 -13.09
CA GLU A 90 18.67 -5.48 -12.40
C GLU A 90 17.70 -5.31 -11.21
N SER A 91 18.15 -4.57 -10.20
CA SER A 91 17.33 -4.19 -9.05
C SER A 91 16.55 -2.91 -9.32
N GLY A 92 15.41 -2.79 -8.65
CA GLY A 92 14.68 -1.54 -8.55
C GLY A 92 14.75 -0.95 -7.15
N TYR A 93 14.77 0.37 -7.11
CA TYR A 93 14.79 1.18 -5.91
C TYR A 93 13.61 2.15 -5.94
N TYR A 94 12.86 2.29 -4.86
CA TYR A 94 11.61 3.06 -4.90
C TYR A 94 11.19 3.61 -3.53
N GLY A 95 10.38 4.67 -3.57
CA GLY A 95 9.78 5.26 -2.38
C GLY A 95 8.76 6.35 -2.69
N ILE A 96 7.93 6.67 -1.70
CA ILE A 96 6.99 7.80 -1.69
C ILE A 96 7.42 8.75 -0.57
N GLY A 97 7.53 10.04 -0.89
CA GLY A 97 8.08 11.08 0.00
C GLY A 97 9.59 11.05 0.19
N THR A 98 10.28 10.06 -0.39
CA THR A 98 11.73 9.99 -0.36
C THR A 98 12.36 11.19 -1.08
N PHE A 99 13.29 11.87 -0.41
CA PHE A 99 13.98 13.08 -0.85
C PHE A 99 13.06 14.26 -1.22
N GLY A 100 11.85 14.29 -0.66
CA GLY A 100 10.89 15.36 -0.88
C GLY A 100 9.77 15.32 0.17
N ASP A 101 8.53 15.50 -0.29
CA ASP A 101 7.34 15.57 0.57
C ASP A 101 6.54 14.27 0.53
N GLY A 102 6.17 13.76 1.71
CA GLY A 102 5.24 12.64 1.87
C GLY A 102 3.79 13.01 1.53
N LEU A 103 2.88 12.06 1.71
CA LEU A 103 1.45 12.34 1.57
C LEU A 103 0.95 13.20 2.73
N ASP A 104 0.24 14.30 2.43
CA ASP A 104 -0.38 15.12 3.46
C ASP A 104 -1.65 14.44 4.00
N LEU A 105 -1.57 13.92 5.22
CA LEU A 105 -2.68 13.23 5.87
C LEU A 105 -3.56 14.22 6.64
N LEU A 106 -4.87 14.21 6.37
CA LEU A 106 -5.87 15.06 7.03
C LEU A 106 -6.18 14.62 8.47
N ARG A 107 -5.77 13.41 8.84
CA ARG A 107 -6.03 12.79 10.13
C ARG A 107 -4.96 11.77 10.48
N SER A 108 -4.85 11.46 11.76
CA SER A 108 -3.99 10.39 12.25
C SER A 108 -4.54 9.03 11.80
N VAL A 109 -3.74 8.27 11.05
CA VAL A 109 -4.07 6.91 10.62
C VAL A 109 -2.94 5.94 10.95
N PHE A 110 -3.27 4.66 11.07
CA PHE A 110 -2.34 3.55 11.23
C PHE A 110 -2.19 2.86 9.89
N LEU A 111 -0.96 2.77 9.38
CA LEU A 111 -0.63 1.94 8.23
C LEU A 111 -0.54 0.50 8.73
N TYR A 112 -1.37 -0.40 8.19
CA TYR A 112 -1.42 -1.80 8.63
C TYR A 112 -1.04 -2.80 7.53
N ASP A 113 -1.05 -2.39 6.27
CA ASP A 113 -0.46 -3.14 5.15
C ASP A 113 0.06 -2.13 4.12
N ALA A 114 1.23 -2.38 3.56
CA ALA A 114 1.82 -1.55 2.51
C ALA A 114 2.54 -2.45 1.49
N ARG A 115 2.14 -2.38 0.23
CA ARG A 115 2.66 -3.28 -0.81
C ARG A 115 3.06 -2.53 -2.06
N VAL A 116 4.10 -3.03 -2.71
CA VAL A 116 4.49 -2.60 -4.04
C VAL A 116 4.32 -3.76 -5.01
N SER A 117 3.45 -3.58 -6.00
CA SER A 117 3.16 -4.59 -7.03
C SER A 117 3.78 -4.17 -8.37
N PHE A 118 4.42 -5.11 -9.05
CA PHE A 118 5.02 -4.90 -10.37
C PHE A 118 4.21 -5.65 -11.42
N LEU A 119 3.78 -4.93 -12.46
CA LEU A 119 2.76 -5.36 -13.41
C LEU A 119 3.30 -5.37 -14.84
N ASP A 120 2.84 -6.32 -15.64
CA ASP A 120 3.11 -6.38 -17.07
C ASP A 120 2.21 -5.41 -17.88
N SER A 121 2.36 -5.43 -19.20
CA SER A 121 1.58 -4.62 -20.15
C SER A 121 0.06 -4.88 -20.13
N ASN A 122 -0.38 -6.00 -19.54
CA ASN A 122 -1.79 -6.35 -19.40
C ASN A 122 -2.31 -6.10 -17.97
N ASN A 123 -1.56 -5.34 -17.15
CA ASN A 123 -1.80 -5.15 -15.71
C ASN A 123 -1.82 -6.47 -14.91
N LYS A 124 -1.14 -7.51 -15.39
CA LYS A 124 -1.01 -8.77 -14.64
C LYS A 124 0.17 -8.66 -13.69
N LEU A 125 -0.02 -9.14 -12.46
CA LEU A 125 1.05 -9.24 -11.48
C LEU A 125 2.20 -10.11 -11.99
N VAL A 126 3.39 -9.52 -12.03
CA VAL A 126 4.66 -10.19 -12.31
C VAL A 126 5.29 -10.63 -11.00
N THR A 127 5.42 -9.71 -10.04
CA THR A 127 5.94 -9.93 -8.70
C THR A 127 5.48 -8.82 -7.75
N ASP A 128 5.64 -9.00 -6.44
CA ASP A 128 5.33 -8.00 -5.41
C ASP A 128 6.34 -8.01 -4.26
N SER A 129 6.35 -6.95 -3.46
CA SER A 129 7.22 -6.79 -2.31
C SER A 129 6.81 -7.58 -1.06
N GLY A 130 5.61 -8.18 -1.04
CA GLY A 130 4.94 -8.53 0.20
C GLY A 130 4.50 -7.28 0.99
N ASN A 131 4.05 -7.49 2.24
CA ASN A 131 3.72 -6.40 3.15
C ASN A 131 5.00 -5.81 3.76
N LEU A 132 5.22 -4.52 3.55
CA LEU A 132 6.37 -3.74 3.97
C LEU A 132 6.10 -2.87 5.21
N VAL A 133 4.94 -2.99 5.86
CA VAL A 133 4.55 -2.12 6.99
C VAL A 133 5.57 -2.13 8.14
N ASP A 134 6.17 -3.28 8.43
CA ASP A 134 7.18 -3.43 9.49
C ASP A 134 8.55 -2.82 9.11
N ASN A 135 8.71 -2.42 7.85
CA ASN A 135 9.91 -1.79 7.31
C ASN A 135 9.75 -0.28 7.07
N VAL A 136 8.58 0.28 7.36
CA VAL A 136 8.33 1.73 7.32
C VAL A 136 8.85 2.36 8.60
N GLY A 137 9.46 3.54 8.52
CA GLY A 137 10.08 4.18 9.67
C GLY A 137 9.08 4.58 10.77
N GLN A 138 7.84 4.90 10.38
CA GLN A 138 6.78 5.28 11.30
C GLN A 138 5.41 4.89 10.73
N SER A 139 4.80 3.80 11.21
CA SER A 139 3.51 3.29 10.71
C SER A 139 2.31 3.58 11.62
N ALA A 140 2.54 4.06 12.85
CA ALA A 140 1.51 4.17 13.89
C ALA A 140 1.74 5.38 14.84
N PRO A 141 1.16 6.56 14.58
CA PRO A 141 0.45 6.92 13.36
C PRO A 141 1.42 7.06 12.18
N TRP A 142 0.98 6.72 10.99
CA TRP A 142 1.75 6.91 9.75
C TRP A 142 1.90 8.39 9.45
N ASP A 143 3.07 8.78 8.95
CA ASP A 143 3.45 10.15 8.66
C ASP A 143 3.40 10.49 7.16
N GLY A 144 2.92 9.56 6.32
CA GLY A 144 2.79 9.74 4.88
C GLY A 144 4.06 9.46 4.08
N PHE A 145 5.17 9.07 4.74
CA PHE A 145 6.41 8.68 4.09
C PHE A 145 6.53 7.17 3.93
N PHE A 146 7.17 6.70 2.85
CA PHE A 146 7.37 5.28 2.59
C PHE A 146 8.69 5.04 1.85
N PRO A 147 9.76 4.54 2.50
CA PRO A 147 9.84 4.12 3.91
C PRO A 147 10.06 5.27 4.92
N THR A 148 10.87 6.27 4.56
CA THR A 148 11.18 7.50 5.32
C THR A 148 11.56 8.61 4.33
N ALA A 149 11.70 9.84 4.80
CA ALA A 149 12.11 10.99 3.97
C ALA A 149 13.50 10.82 3.30
N ASP A 150 14.37 9.98 3.85
CA ASP A 150 15.74 9.73 3.38
C ASP A 150 16.00 8.26 3.01
N GLY A 151 14.99 7.41 3.16
CA GLY A 151 15.07 5.97 2.97
C GLY A 151 14.50 5.52 1.64
N ILE A 152 14.96 4.37 1.17
CA ILE A 152 14.57 3.79 -0.11
C ILE A 152 14.33 2.28 0.09
N PHE A 153 13.26 1.76 -0.52
CA PHE A 153 13.09 0.31 -0.64
C PHE A 153 13.85 -0.25 -1.84
N HIS A 154 14.29 -1.50 -1.70
CA HIS A 154 15.02 -2.23 -2.73
C HIS A 154 14.31 -3.54 -3.03
N SER A 155 14.15 -3.86 -4.31
CA SER A 155 13.77 -5.18 -4.80
C SER A 155 14.79 -5.68 -5.81
N ALA A 156 15.37 -6.84 -5.55
CA ALA A 156 16.31 -7.48 -6.46
C ALA A 156 15.59 -8.20 -7.61
N SER A 157 16.29 -8.38 -8.74
CA SER A 157 15.85 -9.24 -9.85
C SER A 157 14.53 -8.82 -10.49
N LEU A 158 14.31 -7.52 -10.66
CA LEU A 158 13.17 -6.98 -11.42
C LEU A 158 13.46 -6.90 -12.92
N GLY A 159 14.73 -6.94 -13.28
CA GLY A 159 15.23 -6.74 -14.62
C GLY A 159 14.80 -7.74 -15.68
N GLY A 160 14.41 -7.23 -16.85
CA GLY A 160 14.04 -7.98 -18.05
C GLY A 160 12.69 -8.68 -17.97
N LEU A 161 11.87 -8.37 -16.95
CA LEU A 161 10.60 -9.03 -16.71
C LEU A 161 9.42 -8.39 -17.48
N GLY A 162 9.63 -7.29 -18.19
CA GLY A 162 8.57 -6.59 -18.90
C GLY A 162 7.62 -5.87 -17.94
N ILE A 163 8.17 -5.19 -16.93
CA ILE A 163 7.39 -4.44 -15.94
C ILE A 163 7.03 -3.08 -16.53
N LEU A 164 5.76 -2.86 -16.83
CA LEU A 164 5.23 -1.60 -17.38
C LEU A 164 4.33 -0.86 -16.38
N GLY A 165 4.06 -1.46 -15.22
CA GLY A 165 3.30 -0.84 -14.15
C GLY A 165 3.90 -1.10 -12.78
N ILE A 166 3.83 -0.10 -11.91
CA ILE A 166 4.15 -0.22 -10.48
C ILE A 166 2.97 0.36 -9.71
N ASN A 167 2.47 -0.37 -8.71
CA ASN A 167 1.46 0.13 -7.78
C ASN A 167 2.04 0.17 -6.37
N PHE A 168 1.88 1.30 -5.69
CA PHE A 168 2.08 1.45 -4.26
C PHE A 168 0.70 1.48 -3.61
N ASP A 169 0.39 0.46 -2.83
CA ASP A 169 -0.90 0.30 -2.18
C ASP A 169 -0.72 0.38 -0.65
N PHE A 170 -1.31 1.41 -0.05
CA PHE A 170 -1.26 1.69 1.38
C PHE A 170 -2.64 1.46 2.01
N PHE A 171 -2.71 0.49 2.90
CA PHE A 171 -3.91 0.19 3.65
C PHE A 171 -3.83 0.82 5.03
N VAL A 172 -4.73 1.76 5.28
CA VAL A 172 -4.72 2.61 6.48
C VAL A 172 -6.02 2.51 7.26
N SER A 173 -5.95 2.71 8.57
CA SER A 173 -7.11 2.73 9.47
C SER A 173 -7.07 3.89 10.45
N GLU A 174 -8.22 4.44 10.83
CA GLU A 174 -8.32 5.47 11.88
C GLU A 174 -8.10 4.91 13.30
N GLU A 175 -8.37 3.61 13.50
CA GLU A 175 -8.11 2.90 14.76
C GLU A 175 -7.00 1.85 14.58
N PRO A 176 -6.24 1.50 15.63
CA PRO A 176 -5.26 0.42 15.54
C PRO A 176 -5.92 -0.89 15.12
N VAL A 177 -5.48 -1.49 14.02
CA VAL A 177 -5.96 -2.83 13.63
C VAL A 177 -5.36 -3.85 14.60
N SER A 178 -6.22 -4.57 15.31
CA SER A 178 -5.79 -5.71 16.10
C SER A 178 -5.30 -6.80 15.15
N VAL A 179 -3.97 -7.03 15.12
CA VAL A 179 -3.38 -8.19 14.46
C VAL A 179 -4.02 -9.43 15.09
N PRO A 180 -4.70 -10.31 14.33
CA PRO A 180 -5.21 -11.55 14.89
C PRO A 180 -4.02 -12.37 15.37
N GLU A 181 -3.87 -12.54 16.69
CA GLU A 181 -2.84 -13.43 17.21
C GLU A 181 -3.02 -14.82 16.60
N PRO A 182 -1.94 -15.48 16.12
CA PRO A 182 -2.03 -16.77 15.48
C PRO A 182 -2.41 -17.84 16.49
N ALA A 183 -3.71 -18.05 16.75
CA ALA A 183 -4.36 -19.18 17.44
C ALA A 183 -3.70 -19.78 18.70
N GLY A 184 -2.70 -19.11 19.29
CA GLY A 184 -1.88 -19.63 20.39
C GLY A 184 -2.64 -19.70 21.72
N VAL A 185 -3.71 -18.92 21.83
CA VAL A 185 -4.55 -18.85 23.04
C VAL A 185 -5.54 -20.04 23.13
N LEU A 186 -5.78 -20.79 22.05
CA LEU A 186 -6.65 -21.98 22.11
C LEU A 186 -5.94 -23.25 22.62
N LEU A 187 -4.60 -23.30 22.60
CA LEU A 187 -3.83 -24.48 23.00
C LEU A 187 -3.61 -24.61 24.51
N THR A 188 -3.71 -23.52 25.28
CA THR A 188 -3.64 -23.58 26.74
C THR A 188 -4.94 -24.10 27.37
N GLY A 189 -6.10 -23.94 26.71
CA GLY A 189 -7.39 -24.45 27.18
C GLY A 189 -7.60 -25.95 26.94
N LEU A 190 -7.15 -26.49 25.80
CA LEU A 190 -7.35 -27.91 25.46
C LEU A 190 -6.33 -28.84 26.16
N GLY A 191 -5.14 -28.35 26.50
CA GLY A 191 -4.11 -29.12 27.21
C GLY A 191 -4.53 -29.55 28.63
N LEU A 192 -5.28 -28.71 29.35
CA LEU A 192 -5.71 -29.01 30.73
C LEU A 192 -6.82 -30.05 30.81
N MET A 193 -7.71 -30.13 29.81
CA MET A 193 -8.79 -31.13 29.78
C MET A 193 -8.29 -32.55 29.45
N ALA A 194 -7.21 -32.68 28.67
CA ALA A 194 -6.60 -33.98 28.35
C ALA A 194 -5.87 -34.60 29.57
N MET A 195 -5.26 -33.78 30.44
CA MET A 195 -4.59 -34.27 31.66
C MET A 195 -5.57 -34.71 32.76
N LEU A 196 -6.76 -34.11 32.84
CA LEU A 196 -7.78 -34.52 33.82
C LEU A 196 -8.49 -35.83 33.43
N ALA A 197 -8.62 -36.11 32.13
CA ALA A 197 -9.20 -37.37 31.64
C ALA A 197 -8.27 -38.58 31.81
N THR A 198 -6.95 -38.39 31.74
CA THR A 198 -5.96 -39.48 31.93
C THR A 198 -5.76 -39.88 33.38
N ARG A 199 -5.96 -38.97 34.34
CA ARG A 199 -5.83 -39.29 35.78
C ARG A 199 -6.97 -40.20 36.29
N ARG A 200 -8.13 -40.20 35.64
CA ARG A 200 -9.29 -41.02 36.04
C ARG A 200 -9.22 -42.48 35.57
N ARG A 201 -8.38 -42.81 34.57
CA ARG A 201 -8.22 -44.18 34.03
C ARG A 201 -7.18 -45.05 34.75
N ARG A 202 -6.45 -44.53 35.74
CA ARG A 202 -5.44 -45.30 36.51
C ARG A 202 -5.90 -45.79 37.89
N ARG A 203 -7.20 -45.74 38.19
CA ARG A 203 -7.77 -46.40 39.37
C ARG A 203 -8.95 -47.28 38.96
N HIS A 204 -8.63 -48.45 38.45
CA HIS A 204 -9.42 -49.68 38.56
C HIS A 204 -8.46 -50.86 38.41
#